data_AF-A0A959FJ94-F1
#
_entry.id   AF-A0A959FJ94-F1
#
_cell.length_a   1.000
_cell.length_b   1.000
_cell.length_c   1.000
_cell.angle_alpha   90.00
_cell.angle_beta   90.00
_cell.angle_gamma   90.00
#
_symmetry.space_group_name_H-M   'P 1'
#
loop_
_entity.id
_entity.type
_entity.pdbx_description
1 polymer ?
#
loop_
_entity_poly.entity_id
_entity_poly.type
_entity_poly.pdbx_seq_one_letter_code
_entity_poly.pdbx_strand_id
1 'polypeptide(L)'
;MSRQSRKWYDYIPHSVIILFGILVFAAILSYLLPAGIYDRVEVDGRLRVVPGSFHKVTPTPVGLLDLFRALPLGFKAASEIIFVVLSSGIMFGVLDRSGAIENAVGTLVRKMGLERRFLLVFLLTYL
;
A
#
# COMPACT_ATOMS: atom_id res chain seq x y z
N MET A 1 -8.85 15.09 41.62
CA MET A 1 -9.01 14.39 40.33
C MET A 1 -8.84 15.39 39.19
N SER A 2 -7.61 15.57 38.70
CA SER A 2 -7.32 16.47 37.59
C SER A 2 -7.78 15.83 36.27
N ARG A 3 -8.79 16.43 35.61
CA ARG A 3 -9.16 16.13 34.22
C ARG A 3 -7.96 16.50 33.33
N GLN A 4 -7.15 15.51 32.96
CA GLN A 4 -6.23 15.66 31.82
C GLN A 4 -7.10 15.79 30.56
N SER A 5 -7.10 16.98 29.95
CA SER A 5 -7.65 17.17 28.61
C SER A 5 -6.77 16.38 27.64
N ARG A 6 -7.27 15.23 27.16
CA ARG A 6 -6.58 14.49 26.09
C ARG A 6 -6.48 15.39 24.86
N LYS A 7 -5.28 15.54 24.31
CA LYS A 7 -5.05 16.38 23.14
C LYS A 7 -5.55 15.62 21.92
N TRP A 8 -6.04 16.33 20.90
CA TRP A 8 -6.57 15.72 19.67
C TRP A 8 -5.56 14.76 19.00
N TYR A 9 -4.27 15.07 19.06
CA TYR A 9 -3.21 14.22 18.48
C TYR A 9 -2.93 12.92 19.25
N ASP A 10 -3.44 12.76 20.49
CA ASP A 10 -3.30 11.52 21.26
C ASP A 10 -4.24 10.42 20.76
N TYR A 11 -5.17 10.75 19.86
CA TYR A 11 -6.17 9.84 19.31
C TYR A 11 -6.07 9.79 17.78
N ILE A 12 -5.02 9.13 17.27
CA ILE A 12 -4.92 8.83 15.85
C ILE A 12 -6.00 7.79 15.51
N PRO A 13 -6.96 8.10 14.62
CA PRO A 13 -7.98 7.15 14.23
C PRO A 13 -7.36 5.94 13.53
N HIS A 14 -8.01 4.79 13.61
CA HIS A 14 -7.60 3.60 12.87
C HIS A 14 -7.45 3.92 11.37
N SER A 15 -6.45 3.31 10.70
CA SER A 15 -6.14 3.55 9.29
C SER A 15 -7.35 3.44 8.36
N VAL A 16 -8.24 2.48 8.64
CA VAL A 16 -9.50 2.29 7.90
C VAL A 16 -10.43 3.51 7.99
N ILE A 17 -10.51 4.17 9.15
CA ILE A 17 -11.33 5.38 9.34
C ILE A 17 -10.75 6.53 8.51
N ILE A 18 -9.43 6.69 8.54
CA ILE A 18 -8.73 7.71 7.76
C ILE A 18 -8.95 7.48 6.27
N LEU A 19 -8.80 6.24 5.80
CA LEU A 19 -9.04 5.86 4.40
C LEU A 19 -10.48 6.17 3.97
N PHE A 20 -11.47 5.80 4.79
CA PHE A 20 -12.86 6.12 4.52
C PHE A 20 -13.12 7.64 4.47
N GLY A 21 -12.50 8.41 5.36
CA GLY A 21 -12.55 9.87 5.35
C GLY A 21 -12.01 10.47 4.05
N ILE A 22 -10.89 9.94 3.54
CA ILE A 22 -10.32 10.36 2.26
C ILE A 22 -11.27 10.00 1.10
N LEU A 23 -11.91 8.84 1.13
CA LEU A 23 -12.89 8.44 0.11
C LEU A 23 -14.10 9.39 0.07
N VAL A 24 -14.66 9.72 1.24
CA VAL A 24 -15.77 10.68 1.34
C VAL A 24 -15.35 12.06 0.84
N PHE A 25 -14.15 12.51 1.23
CA PHE A 25 -13.61 13.80 0.80
C PHE A 25 -13.42 13.87 -0.72
N ALA A 26 -12.86 12.82 -1.33
CA ALA A 26 -12.71 12.72 -2.78
C ALA A 26 -14.07 12.67 -3.51
N ALA A 27 -15.06 11.98 -2.93
CA ALA A 27 -16.41 11.97 -3.48
C ALA A 27 -17.05 13.36 -3.46
N ILE A 28 -16.93 14.13 -2.37
CA ILE A 28 -17.42 15.52 -2.30
C ILE A 28 -16.73 16.39 -3.35
N LEU A 29 -15.41 16.26 -3.50
CA LEU A 29 -14.65 16.98 -4.52
C LEU A 29 -15.13 16.68 -5.94
N SER A 30 -15.63 15.46 -6.21
CA SER A 30 -16.17 15.09 -7.52
C SER A 30 -17.43 15.88 -7.92
N TYR A 31 -18.13 16.51 -6.97
CA TYR A 31 -19.26 17.41 -7.25
C TYR A 31 -18.82 18.87 -7.45
N LEU A 32 -17.73 19.27 -6.80
CA LEU A 32 -17.21 20.65 -6.84
C LEU A 32 -16.35 20.90 -8.09
N LEU A 33 -15.61 19.88 -8.54
CA LEU A 33 -14.66 20.01 -9.65
C LEU A 33 -15.29 19.62 -10.99
N PRO A 34 -15.21 20.47 -12.03
CA PRO A 34 -15.71 20.13 -13.35
C PRO A 34 -14.82 19.06 -14.02
N ALA A 35 -15.45 18.08 -14.65
CA ALA A 35 -14.74 17.08 -15.45
C ALA A 35 -14.21 17.70 -16.75
N GLY A 36 -12.97 17.40 -17.11
CA GLY A 36 -12.36 17.84 -18.36
C GLY A 36 -11.27 16.88 -18.84
N ILE A 37 -11.11 16.80 -20.15
CA ILE A 37 -10.19 15.88 -20.82
C ILE A 37 -9.41 16.64 -21.89
N TYR A 38 -8.19 16.19 -22.16
CA TYR A 38 -7.42 16.62 -23.30
C TYR A 38 -7.39 15.51 -24.35
N ASP A 39 -7.50 15.89 -25.62
CA ASP A 39 -7.33 14.97 -26.72
C ASP A 39 -5.89 14.44 -26.78
N ARG A 40 -5.77 13.15 -27.11
CA ARG A 40 -4.49 12.45 -27.26
C ARG A 40 -4.36 11.93 -28.68
N VAL A 41 -3.21 12.19 -29.29
CA VAL A 41 -2.86 11.70 -30.63
C VAL A 41 -1.59 10.86 -30.54
N GLU A 42 -1.54 9.79 -31.34
CA GLU A 42 -0.37 8.94 -31.41
C GLU A 42 0.69 9.57 -32.31
N VAL A 43 1.84 9.92 -31.74
CA VAL A 43 2.98 10.49 -32.45
C VAL A 43 4.19 9.64 -32.08
N ASP A 44 4.82 9.02 -33.09
CA ASP A 44 5.99 8.16 -32.91
C ASP A 44 5.75 6.98 -31.93
N GLY A 45 4.58 6.34 -32.00
CA GLY A 45 4.21 5.21 -31.14
C GLY A 45 3.94 5.59 -29.68
N ARG A 46 3.77 6.87 -29.38
CA ARG A 46 3.43 7.37 -28.03
C ARG A 46 2.22 8.29 -28.09
N LEU A 47 1.30 8.10 -27.15
CA LEU A 47 0.17 9.01 -26.96
C LEU A 47 0.67 10.36 -26.41
N ARG A 48 0.59 11.41 -27.23
CA ARG A 48 0.88 12.79 -26.83
C ARG A 48 -0.42 13.58 -26.69
N VAL A 49 -0.46 14.44 -25.67
CA VAL A 49 -1.58 15.36 -25.44
C VAL A 49 -1.51 16.52 -26.45
N VAL A 50 -2.63 16.85 -27.09
CA VAL A 50 -2.73 17.99 -28.00
C VAL A 50 -2.81 19.30 -27.18
N PRO A 51 -1.90 20.26 -27.37
CA PRO A 51 -1.98 21.54 -26.66
C PRO A 51 -3.27 22.30 -27.01
N GLY A 52 -3.94 22.87 -26.00
CA GLY A 52 -5.16 23.67 -26.19
C GLY A 52 -6.45 22.87 -26.44
N SER A 53 -6.41 21.53 -26.51
CA SER A 53 -7.58 20.68 -26.73
C SER A 53 -8.42 20.41 -25.47
N PHE A 54 -8.19 21.16 -24.39
CA PHE A 54 -8.96 20.98 -23.17
C PHE A 54 -10.43 21.28 -23.42
N HIS A 55 -11.27 20.30 -23.19
CA HIS A 55 -12.72 20.47 -23.23
C HIS A 55 -13.36 19.85 -22.00
N LYS A 56 -14.47 20.46 -21.56
CA LYS A 56 -15.28 19.92 -20.47
C LYS A 56 -16.06 18.72 -20.99
N VAL A 57 -16.16 17.69 -20.17
CA VAL A 57 -16.94 16.49 -20.45
C VAL A 57 -18.10 16.37 -19.47
N THR A 58 -19.06 15.52 -19.78
CA THR A 58 -20.19 15.23 -18.90
C THR A 58 -19.68 14.79 -17.53
N PRO A 59 -19.97 15.52 -16.45
CA PRO A 59 -19.55 15.12 -15.11
C PRO A 59 -20.19 13.80 -14.70
N THR A 60 -19.39 12.88 -14.17
CA THR A 60 -19.85 11.63 -13.56
C THR A 60 -19.47 11.65 -12.08
N PRO A 61 -20.18 12.42 -11.23
CA PRO A 61 -19.86 12.52 -9.83
C PRO A 61 -20.06 11.17 -9.13
N VAL A 62 -19.28 10.92 -8.08
CA VAL A 62 -19.33 9.64 -7.35
C VAL A 62 -20.63 9.56 -6.56
N GLY A 63 -21.46 8.58 -6.87
CA GLY A 63 -22.68 8.29 -6.13
C GLY A 63 -22.41 7.64 -4.77
N LEU A 64 -23.41 7.63 -3.89
CA LEU A 64 -23.29 7.00 -2.56
C LEU A 64 -22.97 5.50 -2.67
N LEU A 65 -23.62 4.78 -3.59
CA LEU A 65 -23.34 3.36 -3.81
C LEU A 65 -21.95 3.12 -4.43
N ASP A 66 -21.49 4.02 -5.30
CA ASP A 66 -20.16 3.93 -5.89
C ASP A 66 -19.06 4.15 -4.87
N LEU A 67 -19.30 4.99 -3.85
CA LEU A 67 -18.41 5.16 -2.72
C LEU A 67 -18.21 3.87 -1.94
N PHE A 68 -19.28 3.13 -1.65
CA PHE A 68 -19.17 1.82 -1.00
C PHE A 68 -18.56 0.76 -1.93
N ARG A 69 -18.82 0.84 -3.24
CA ARG A 69 -18.24 -0.04 -4.25
C ARG A 69 -16.75 0.21 -4.48
N ALA A 70 -16.25 1.42 -4.19
CA ALA A 70 -14.83 1.75 -4.31
C ALA A 70 -13.95 0.87 -3.40
N LEU A 71 -14.45 0.46 -2.22
CA LEU A 71 -13.73 -0.42 -1.31
C LEU A 71 -13.43 -1.80 -1.94
N PRO A 72 -14.42 -2.63 -2.35
CA PRO A 72 -14.16 -3.93 -2.98
C PRO A 72 -13.40 -3.80 -4.31
N LEU A 73 -13.60 -2.72 -5.08
CA LEU A 73 -12.81 -2.45 -6.27
C LEU A 73 -11.33 -2.18 -5.93
N GLY A 74 -11.07 -1.46 -4.84
CA GLY A 74 -9.72 -1.26 -4.31
C GLY A 74 -9.07 -2.57 -3.89
N PHE A 75 -9.80 -3.44 -3.18
CA PHE A 75 -9.31 -4.79 -2.85
C PHE A 75 -8.99 -5.61 -4.11
N LYS A 76 -9.82 -5.52 -5.14
CA LYS A 76 -9.55 -6.19 -6.43
C LYS A 76 -8.26 -5.69 -7.07
N ALA A 77 -8.03 -4.37 -7.08
CA ALA A 77 -6.81 -3.77 -7.62
C ALA A 77 -5.57 -4.12 -6.79
N ALA A 78 -5.72 -4.26 -5.47
CA ALA A 78 -4.63 -4.64 -4.56
C ALA A 78 -4.45 -6.16 -4.40
N SER A 79 -5.26 -6.98 -5.08
CA SER A 79 -5.31 -8.44 -4.87
C SER A 79 -3.94 -9.11 -5.01
N GLU A 80 -3.15 -8.72 -6.00
CA GLU A 80 -1.79 -9.24 -6.22
C GLU A 80 -0.89 -9.05 -4.99
N ILE A 81 -0.89 -7.85 -4.41
CA ILE A 81 -0.10 -7.54 -3.22
C ILE A 81 -0.62 -8.32 -2.00
N ILE A 82 -1.94 -8.39 -1.85
CA ILE A 82 -2.58 -9.14 -0.76
C ILE A 82 -2.15 -10.62 -0.81
N PHE A 83 -2.16 -11.23 -1.99
CA PHE A 83 -1.72 -12.61 -2.17
C PHE A 83 -0.23 -12.78 -1.89
N VAL A 84 0.64 -11.89 -2.39
CA VAL A 84 2.08 -11.95 -2.10
C VAL A 84 2.35 -11.89 -0.59
N VAL A 85 1.76 -10.91 0.11
CA VAL A 85 1.93 -10.76 1.56
C VAL A 85 1.38 -11.96 2.34
N LEU A 86 0.20 -12.46 1.95
CA LEU A 86 -0.40 -13.62 2.59
C LEU A 86 0.45 -14.89 2.38
N SER A 87 0.88 -15.14 1.14
CA SER A 87 1.74 -16.28 0.80
C SER A 87 3.08 -16.22 1.53
N SER A 88 3.72 -15.04 1.59
CA SER A 88 4.92 -14.84 2.40
C SER A 88 4.67 -15.11 3.87
N GLY A 89 3.57 -14.60 4.43
CA GLY A 89 3.18 -14.88 5.82
C GLY A 89 3.01 -16.37 6.11
N ILE A 90 2.37 -17.12 5.21
CA ILE A 90 2.20 -18.57 5.32
C ILE A 90 3.57 -19.27 5.25
N MET A 91 4.41 -18.90 4.29
CA MET A 91 5.76 -19.46 4.14
C MET A 91 6.59 -19.23 5.41
N PHE A 92 6.64 -18.01 5.92
CA PHE A 92 7.36 -17.70 7.17
C PHE A 92 6.77 -18.45 8.35
N GLY A 93 5.44 -18.58 8.45
CA GLY A 93 4.80 -19.37 9.49
C GLY A 93 5.19 -20.86 9.46
N VAL A 94 5.32 -21.45 8.26
CA VAL A 94 5.80 -22.84 8.10
C VAL A 94 7.28 -22.96 8.46
N LEU A 95 8.10 -22.01 8.02
CA LEU A 95 9.54 -21.99 8.32
C LEU A 95 9.82 -21.84 9.82
N ASP A 96 9.06 -20.99 10.51
CA ASP A 96 9.11 -20.80 11.97
C ASP A 96 8.67 -22.07 12.71
N ARG A 97 7.52 -22.64 12.34
CA ARG A 97 7.01 -23.88 12.97
C ARG A 97 7.91 -25.09 12.77
N SER A 98 8.62 -25.16 11.65
CA SER A 98 9.57 -26.24 11.37
C SER A 98 10.95 -26.03 12.01
N GLY A 99 11.20 -24.86 12.60
CA GLY A 99 12.51 -24.48 13.11
C GLY A 99 13.57 -24.37 12.01
N ALA A 100 13.16 -24.25 10.74
CA ALA A 100 14.07 -24.31 9.60
C ALA A 100 15.03 -23.12 9.61
N ILE A 101 14.54 -21.94 10.02
CA ILE A 101 15.33 -20.70 10.11
C ILE A 101 16.38 -20.83 11.21
N GLU A 102 15.98 -21.26 12.40
CA GLU A 102 16.85 -21.46 13.56
C GLU A 102 17.93 -22.50 13.27
N ASN A 103 17.54 -23.62 12.64
CA ASN A 103 18.47 -24.69 12.26
C ASN A 103 19.44 -24.24 11.16
N ALA A 104 18.98 -23.46 10.17
CA ALA A 104 19.83 -22.89 9.13
C ALA A 104 20.87 -21.94 9.72
N VAL A 105 20.43 -20.97 10.53
CA VAL A 105 21.33 -20.02 11.20
C VAL A 105 22.28 -20.75 12.15
N GLY A 106 21.77 -21.66 12.98
CA GLY A 106 22.58 -22.43 13.93
C GLY A 106 23.63 -23.31 13.24
N THR A 107 23.29 -23.94 12.11
CA THR A 107 24.25 -24.73 11.32
C THR A 107 25.32 -23.84 10.70
N LEU A 108 24.96 -22.64 10.23
CA LEU A 108 25.89 -21.68 9.64
C LEU A 108 26.90 -21.17 10.69
N VAL A 109 26.41 -20.82 11.89
CA VAL A 109 27.24 -20.42 13.03
C VAL A 109 28.17 -21.55 13.45
N ARG A 110 27.66 -22.79 13.56
CA ARG A 110 28.46 -23.97 13.93
C ARG A 110 29.56 -24.26 12.91
N LYS A 111 29.29 -24.06 11.60
CA LYS A 111 30.25 -24.35 10.53
C LYS A 111 31.34 -23.29 10.39
N MET A 112 31.03 -22.01 10.58
CA MET A 112 32.00 -20.92 10.43
C MET A 112 32.83 -20.66 11.70
N GLY A 113 32.29 -21.02 12.87
CA GLY A 113 32.95 -20.81 14.15
C GLY A 113 32.94 -19.34 14.61
N LEU A 114 32.93 -19.13 15.93
CA LEU A 114 32.86 -17.80 16.55
C LEU A 114 34.12 -16.93 16.30
N GLU A 115 35.23 -17.57 15.90
CA GLU A 115 36.48 -16.91 15.46
C GLU A 115 36.22 -15.89 14.33
N ARG A 116 35.26 -16.19 13.44
CA ARG A 116 34.89 -15.33 12.30
C ARG A 116 33.62 -14.53 12.56
N ARG A 117 33.37 -14.12 13.81
CA ARG A 117 32.13 -13.40 14.22
C ARG A 117 31.80 -12.18 13.36
N PHE A 118 32.80 -11.39 12.96
CA PHE A 118 32.56 -10.19 12.15
C PHE A 118 32.10 -10.54 10.72
N LEU A 119 32.65 -11.61 10.13
CA LEU A 119 32.20 -12.13 8.85
C LEU A 119 30.80 -12.74 8.95
N LEU A 120 30.47 -13.43 10.05
CA LEU A 120 29.13 -13.96 10.30
C LEU A 120 28.07 -12.86 10.37
N VAL A 121 28.34 -11.80 11.13
CA VAL A 121 27.40 -10.65 11.25
C VAL A 121 27.23 -9.94 9.91
N PHE A 122 28.33 -9.72 9.17
CA PHE A 122 28.26 -9.12 7.85
C PHE A 122 27.41 -9.97 6.89
N LEU A 123 27.67 -11.27 6.84
CA LEU A 123 26.96 -12.18 5.95
C LEU A 123 25.48 -12.33 6.31
N LEU A 124 25.10 -12.37 7.60
CA LEU A 124 23.69 -12.46 7.99
C LEU A 124 22.90 -11.15 7.82
N THR A 125 23.59 -10.00 7.77
CA THR A 125 22.93 -8.68 7.72
C THR A 125 22.88 -8.11 6.31
N TYR A 126 23.89 -8.41 5.47
CA TYR A 126 24.07 -7.79 4.15
C TYR A 126 23.93 -8.77 2.97
N LEU A 127 23.88 -10.08 3.20
CA LEU A 127 23.62 -11.11 2.18
C LEU A 127 22.21 -11.68 2.35
#